data_AF-A0A3A4VRU4-F1
#
_entry.id   AF-A0A3A4VRU4-F1
#
_cell.length_a   1.000
_cell.length_b   1.000
_cell.length_c   1.000
_cell.angle_alpha   90.00
_cell.angle_beta   90.00
_cell.angle_gamma   90.00
#
_symmetry.space_group_name_H-M   'P 1'
#
loop_
_entity.id
_entity.type
_entity.pdbx_description
1 polymer ?
#
loop_
_entity_poly.entity_id
_entity_poly.type
_entity_poly.pdbx_seq_one_letter_code
_entity_poly.pdbx_strand_id
1 'polypeptide(L)'
;LLVGSPTRGFRPTEAIAAFLKNIPANALNGVKAAAFDTRIPTDTIKSPVFRFIVKKGGYAAPVIAKGLEGKGASLIVEPGGFFVKESEGPLVEGELERAAAWVKSLKKN
;
A
#
# COMPACT_ATOMS: atom_id res chain seq x y z
N LEU A 1 4.49 -4.01 -12.75
CA LEU A 1 5.30 -3.56 -11.61
C LEU A 1 4.50 -3.73 -10.33
N LEU A 2 5.06 -4.37 -9.29
CA LEU A 2 4.42 -4.52 -7.98
C LEU A 2 5.29 -3.80 -6.94
N VAL A 3 4.73 -2.85 -6.18
CA VAL A 3 5.48 -2.08 -5.18
C VAL A 3 4.81 -2.17 -3.82
N GLY A 4 5.59 -2.48 -2.79
CA GLY A 4 5.10 -2.65 -1.42
C GLY A 4 5.90 -1.85 -0.40
N SER A 5 5.26 -1.43 0.69
CA SER A 5 5.93 -0.84 1.85
C SER A 5 5.12 -1.09 3.12
N PRO A 6 5.71 -1.30 4.31
CA PRO A 6 4.97 -1.09 5.54
C PRO A 6 4.49 0.37 5.64
N THR A 7 3.36 0.60 6.31
CA THR A 7 2.89 1.95 6.64
C THR A 7 3.58 2.44 7.91
N ARG A 8 4.39 3.51 7.80
CA ARG A 8 5.01 4.19 8.94
C ARG A 8 4.60 5.65 8.93
N GLY A 9 3.99 6.16 10.01
CA GLY A 9 3.52 7.54 10.07
C GLY A 9 2.59 7.91 8.92
N PHE A 10 1.70 6.98 8.53
CA PHE A 10 0.72 7.13 7.43
C PHE A 10 1.29 7.23 6.01
N ARG A 11 2.53 6.81 5.80
CA ARG A 11 3.23 6.90 4.52
C ARG A 11 4.10 5.65 4.28
N PRO A 12 4.57 5.41 3.04
CA PRO A 12 5.59 4.40 2.79
C PRO A 12 6.92 4.77 3.47
N THR A 13 7.84 3.82 3.56
CA THR A 13 9.21 4.07 4.03
C THR A 13 9.91 5.10 3.16
N GLU A 14 10.93 5.77 3.73
CA GLU A 14 11.73 6.75 2.97
C GLU A 14 12.34 6.16 1.71
N ALA A 15 12.78 4.90 1.76
CA ALA A 15 13.35 4.21 0.61
C ALA A 15 12.33 4.10 -0.55
N ILE A 16 11.09 3.75 -0.24
CA ILE A 16 10.02 3.64 -1.25
C ILE A 16 9.56 5.02 -1.72
N ALA A 17 9.49 6.01 -0.83
CA ALA A 17 9.20 7.40 -1.22
C ALA A 17 10.28 7.96 -2.17
N ALA A 18 11.56 7.73 -1.87
CA ALA A 18 12.68 8.13 -2.70
C ALA A 18 12.69 7.39 -4.05
N PHE A 19 12.42 6.08 -4.04
CA PHE A 19 12.24 5.29 -5.25
C PHE A 19 11.19 5.92 -6.17
N LEU A 20 9.97 6.17 -5.67
CA LEU A 20 8.88 6.79 -6.45
C LEU A 20 9.25 8.18 -6.97
N LYS A 21 9.92 9.00 -6.14
CA LYS A 21 10.36 10.34 -6.53
C LYS A 21 11.34 10.30 -7.70
N ASN A 22 12.26 9.34 -7.68
CA ASN A 22 13.35 9.22 -8.66
C ASN A 22 12.93 8.58 -9.98
N ILE A 23 11.72 8.03 -10.09
CA ILE A 23 11.18 7.58 -11.37
C ILE A 23 10.97 8.83 -12.26
N PRO A 24 11.54 8.90 -13.47
CA PRO A 24 11.30 10.02 -14.38
C PRO A 24 9.82 10.14 -14.74
N ALA A 25 9.39 11.35 -15.11
CA ALA A 25 8.02 11.57 -15.58
C ALA A 25 7.70 10.66 -16.78
N ASN A 26 6.50 10.08 -16.80
CA ASN A 26 5.99 9.20 -17.86
C ASN A 26 6.81 7.91 -18.12
N ALA A 27 7.81 7.60 -17.29
CA ALA A 27 8.67 6.42 -17.47
C ALA A 27 7.90 5.10 -17.30
N LEU A 28 6.71 5.12 -16.73
CA LEU A 28 5.86 3.94 -16.55
C LEU A 28 4.69 3.88 -17.55
N ASN A 29 4.69 4.68 -18.61
CA ASN A 29 3.67 4.60 -19.67
C ASN A 29 3.57 3.17 -20.23
N GLY A 30 2.35 2.63 -20.28
CA GLY A 30 2.10 1.26 -20.73
C GLY A 30 2.45 0.17 -19.71
N VAL A 31 2.99 0.53 -18.54
CA VAL A 31 3.28 -0.42 -17.46
C VAL A 31 2.04 -0.63 -16.60
N LYS A 32 1.57 -1.87 -16.55
CA LYS A 32 0.58 -2.31 -15.55
C LYS A 32 1.21 -2.35 -14.17
N ALA A 33 0.58 -1.73 -13.18
CA ALA A 33 1.09 -1.64 -11.83
C ALA A 33 0.06 -2.02 -10.76
N ALA A 34 0.58 -2.43 -9.60
CA ALA A 34 -0.20 -2.64 -8.40
C ALA A 34 0.64 -2.25 -7.17
N ALA A 35 -0.03 -1.76 -6.14
CA ALA A 35 0.60 -1.32 -4.91
C ALA A 35 0.02 -2.09 -3.71
N PHE A 36 0.86 -2.35 -2.71
CA PHE A 36 0.39 -2.90 -1.45
C PHE A 36 1.13 -2.36 -0.23
N ASP A 37 0.59 -2.61 0.96
CA ASP A 37 1.29 -2.36 2.21
C ASP A 37 0.97 -3.39 3.28
N THR A 38 1.78 -3.36 4.35
CA THR A 38 1.35 -3.85 5.65
C THR A 38 0.95 -2.67 6.53
N ARG A 39 -0.08 -2.85 7.36
CA ARG A 39 -0.67 -1.79 8.17
C ARG A 39 -1.24 -2.30 9.50
N ILE A 40 -1.30 -1.41 10.49
CA ILE A 40 -1.97 -1.69 11.76
C ILE A 40 -3.47 -1.37 11.61
N PRO A 41 -4.38 -2.25 12.07
CA PRO A 41 -5.82 -1.99 12.04
C PRO A 41 -6.20 -0.75 12.87
N THR A 42 -6.94 0.20 12.28
CA THR A 42 -7.30 1.47 12.97
C THR A 42 -8.22 1.29 14.18
N ASP A 43 -8.91 0.17 14.26
CA ASP A 43 -9.86 -0.22 15.30
C ASP A 43 -9.18 -0.70 16.57
N THR A 44 -7.94 -1.18 16.48
CA THR A 44 -7.08 -1.46 17.66
C THR A 44 -6.68 -0.19 18.43
N ILE A 45 -6.88 0.99 17.82
CA ILE A 45 -6.67 2.28 18.48
C ILE A 45 -7.84 2.57 19.40
N LYS A 46 -7.55 2.66 20.71
CA LYS A 46 -8.53 2.95 21.76
C LYS A 46 -9.06 4.39 21.77
N SER A 47 -8.29 5.35 21.25
CA SER A 47 -8.68 6.78 21.25
C SER A 47 -9.52 7.14 20.01
N PRO A 48 -10.75 7.65 20.15
CA PRO A 48 -11.59 8.09 19.03
C PRO A 48 -10.97 9.23 18.20
N VAL A 49 -10.28 10.16 18.87
CA VAL A 49 -9.57 11.27 18.21
C VAL A 49 -8.38 10.74 17.42
N PHE A 50 -7.58 9.85 18.00
CA PHE A 50 -6.45 9.23 17.29
C PHE A 50 -6.93 8.36 16.13
N ARG A 51 -8.04 7.62 16.30
CA ARG A 51 -8.69 6.85 15.24
C ARG A 51 -9.15 7.73 14.07
N PHE A 52 -9.68 8.92 14.35
CA PHE A 52 -10.06 9.88 13.31
C PHE A 52 -8.84 10.44 12.57
N ILE A 53 -7.77 10.79 13.29
CA ILE A 53 -6.49 11.23 12.70
C ILE A 53 -5.91 10.12 11.82
N VAL A 54 -5.92 8.87 12.27
CA VAL A 54 -5.41 7.72 11.52
C VAL A 54 -6.27 7.41 10.29
N LYS A 55 -7.60 7.48 10.42
CA LYS A 55 -8.52 7.37 9.26
C LYS A 55 -8.27 8.47 8.22
N LYS A 56 -7.84 9.66 8.65
CA LYS A 56 -7.48 10.77 7.76
C LYS A 56 -6.04 10.72 7.23
N GLY A 57 -5.11 10.14 7.99
CA GLY A 57 -3.69 10.07 7.66
C GLY A 57 -3.40 9.17 6.46
N GLY A 58 -4.24 8.16 6.24
CA GLY A 58 -4.12 7.25 5.10
C GLY A 58 -3.07 6.16 5.34
N TYR A 59 -2.74 5.46 4.26
CA TYR A 59 -1.89 4.28 4.27
C TYR A 59 -0.86 4.34 3.15
N ALA A 60 0.19 3.52 3.24
CA ALA A 60 1.27 3.53 2.26
C ALA A 60 0.79 3.09 0.87
N ALA A 61 -0.08 2.09 0.75
CA ALA A 61 -0.47 1.54 -0.54
C ALA A 61 -1.20 2.56 -1.44
N PRO A 62 -2.18 3.36 -0.96
CA PRO A 62 -2.76 4.47 -1.75
C PRO A 62 -1.72 5.52 -2.18
N VAL A 63 -0.75 5.85 -1.33
CA VAL A 63 0.31 6.82 -1.66
C VAL A 63 1.22 6.27 -2.76
N ILE A 64 1.61 4.99 -2.65
CA ILE A 64 2.41 4.31 -3.67
C ILE A 64 1.65 4.24 -5.00
N ALA A 65 0.38 3.83 -4.96
CA ALA A 65 -0.50 3.74 -6.12
C ALA A 65 -0.55 5.07 -6.89
N LYS A 66 -0.89 6.17 -6.20
CA LYS A 66 -0.91 7.51 -6.79
C LYS A 66 0.45 7.94 -7.32
N GLY A 67 1.53 7.58 -6.63
CA GLY A 67 2.89 7.82 -7.07
C GLY A 67 3.21 7.12 -8.39
N LEU A 68 2.78 5.87 -8.57
CA LEU A 68 2.98 5.11 -9.81
C LEU A 68 2.13 5.65 -10.97
N GLU A 69 0.86 5.97 -10.72
CA GLU A 69 -0.02 6.61 -11.72
C GLU A 69 0.54 7.95 -12.19
N GLY A 70 1.04 8.78 -11.26
CA GLY A 70 1.70 10.05 -11.59
C GLY A 70 2.97 9.90 -12.43
N LYS A 71 3.48 8.68 -12.60
CA LYS A 71 4.61 8.34 -13.49
C LYS A 71 4.18 7.63 -14.77
N GLY A 72 2.87 7.49 -15.00
CA GLY A 72 2.30 6.94 -16.23
C GLY A 72 1.84 5.47 -16.14
N ALA A 73 1.96 4.83 -14.98
CA ALA A 73 1.51 3.45 -14.82
C ALA A 73 -0.02 3.34 -14.86
N SER A 74 -0.54 2.23 -15.36
CA SER A 74 -1.96 1.87 -15.22
C SER A 74 -2.14 0.93 -14.04
N LEU A 75 -2.87 1.36 -13.01
CA LEU A 75 -3.25 0.47 -11.91
C LEU A 75 -4.28 -0.55 -12.40
N ILE A 76 -3.99 -1.83 -12.17
CA ILE A 76 -4.85 -2.92 -12.63
C ILE A 76 -5.76 -3.49 -11.54
N VAL A 77 -5.52 -3.11 -10.28
CA VAL A 77 -6.33 -3.48 -9.13
C VAL A 77 -6.27 -2.37 -8.09
N GLU A 78 -7.26 -2.36 -7.20
CA GLU A 78 -7.21 -1.54 -5.99
C GLU A 78 -5.99 -1.89 -5.12
N PRO A 79 -5.37 -0.90 -4.45
CA PRO A 79 -4.20 -1.13 -3.61
C PRO A 79 -4.47 -2.15 -2.49
N GLY A 80 -3.62 -3.16 -2.39
CA GLY A 80 -3.71 -4.18 -1.34
C GLY A 80 -3.26 -3.62 0.01
N GLY A 81 -4.00 -3.87 1.08
CA GLY A 81 -3.59 -3.43 2.42
C GLY A 81 -3.71 -4.52 3.43
N PHE A 82 -2.59 -5.05 3.93
CA PHE A 82 -2.57 -6.27 4.73
C PHE A 82 -2.28 -6.02 6.20
N PHE A 83 -3.06 -6.61 7.10
CA PHE A 83 -2.99 -6.31 8.52
C PHE A 83 -1.90 -7.13 9.22
N VAL A 84 -1.13 -6.43 10.06
CA VAL A 84 -0.17 -7.03 10.98
C VAL A 84 -0.63 -6.83 12.43
N LYS A 85 -0.27 -7.77 13.31
CA LYS A 85 -0.58 -7.69 14.73
C LYS A 85 0.23 -6.60 15.43
N GLU A 86 1.48 -6.44 15.03
CA GLU A 86 2.42 -5.44 15.55
C GLU A 86 3.28 -4.85 14.43
N SER A 87 4.11 -3.84 14.76
CA SER A 87 4.88 -3.07 13.78
C SER A 87 5.78 -3.93 12.88
N GLU A 88 6.35 -5.01 13.43
CA GLU A 88 7.25 -5.92 12.70
C GLU A 88 6.53 -7.24 12.31
N GLY A 89 5.19 -7.28 12.44
CA GLY A 89 4.41 -8.50 12.27
C GLY A 89 4.14 -9.24 13.59
N PRO A 90 3.65 -10.48 13.52
CA PRO A 90 3.28 -11.22 12.30
C PRO A 90 2.00 -10.68 11.65
N LEU A 91 1.62 -11.23 10.49
CA LEU A 91 0.31 -10.98 9.88
C LEU A 91 -0.83 -11.38 10.83
N VAL A 92 -1.96 -10.69 10.70
CA VAL A 92 -3.23 -11.15 11.29
C VAL A 92 -3.64 -12.46 10.59
N GLU A 93 -4.36 -13.33 11.30
CA GLU A 93 -4.86 -14.58 10.74
C GLU A 93 -5.75 -14.34 9.51
N GLY A 94 -5.59 -15.15 8.47
CA GLY A 94 -6.33 -15.00 7.19
C GLY A 94 -5.74 -13.98 6.21
N GLU A 95 -4.80 -13.13 6.64
CA GLU A 95 -4.24 -12.08 5.79
C GLU A 95 -3.30 -12.63 4.71
N LEU A 96 -2.65 -13.77 4.96
CA LEU A 96 -1.81 -14.43 3.96
C LEU A 96 -2.65 -14.97 2.80
N GLU A 97 -3.79 -15.60 3.11
CA GLU A 97 -4.75 -16.11 2.13
C GLU A 97 -5.38 -14.96 1.34
N ARG A 98 -5.71 -13.86 2.02
CA ARG A 98 -6.24 -12.66 1.38
C ARG A 98 -5.21 -11.99 0.46
N ALA A 99 -3.93 -11.95 0.86
CA ALA A 99 -2.83 -11.51 0.00
C ALA A 99 -2.68 -12.42 -1.22
N ALA A 100 -2.74 -13.74 -1.05
CA ALA A 100 -2.70 -14.67 -2.16
C ALA A 100 -3.87 -14.48 -3.12
N ALA A 101 -5.09 -14.27 -2.61
CA ALA A 101 -6.27 -13.98 -3.43
C ALA A 101 -6.13 -12.64 -4.19
N TRP A 102 -5.60 -11.62 -3.55
CA TRP A 102 -5.33 -10.32 -4.17
C TRP A 102 -4.27 -10.43 -5.28
N VAL A 103 -3.17 -11.16 -5.07
CA VAL A 103 -2.17 -11.37 -6.14
C VAL A 103 -2.78 -12.14 -7.32
N LYS A 104 -3.69 -13.09 -7.07
CA LYS A 104 -4.40 -13.80 -8.15
C LYS A 104 -5.30 -12.88 -8.98
N SER A 105 -5.90 -11.84 -8.39
CA SER A 105 -6.73 -10.90 -9.16
C SER A 105 -5.91 -10.07 -10.16
N LEU A 106 -4.60 -9.89 -9.94
CA LEU A 106 -3.69 -9.22 -10.89
C LEU A 106 -3.62 -9.90 -12.27
N LYS A 107 -3.96 -11.20 -12.35
CA LYS A 107 -3.89 -11.98 -13.60
C LYS A 107 -5.18 -11.91 -14.42
N LYS A 108 -6.28 -11.41 -13.86
CA LYS A 108 -7.54 -11.24 -14.60
C LYS A 108 -7.44 -9.96 -15.43
N ASN A 109 -7.05 -10.14 -16.69
CA ASN A 109 -7.29 -9.17 -17.77
C ASN A 109 -8.56 -9.61 -18.52
#